data_AF-A0A8D8LA24-F1
#
_entry.id   AF-A0A8D8LA24-F1
#
_cell.length_a   1.000
_cell.length_b   1.000
_cell.length_c   1.000
_cell.angle_alpha   90.00
_cell.angle_beta   90.00
_cell.angle_gamma   90.00
#
_symmetry.space_group_name_H-M   'P 1'
#
loop_
_entity.id
_entity.type
_entity.pdbx_description
1 polymer ?
#
loop_
_entity_poly.entity_id
_entity_poly.type
_entity_poly.pdbx_seq_one_letter_code
_entity_poly.pdbx_strand_id
1 'polypeptide(L)'
;MYREVYIPTHTNMGCYLGGIILGAIYYSQRKNHAVGNRAWYLQLLWYIVVPVGFLTMMSNVIFYQNNFEKPSLWMALFYPAMKNSWVLLGAISLYGMIYEYNKLVKDFLSSSFFVPLGRLSYCAYVCHMALLKLVFFGTRETRYFGQMALISSTIMVVILSYAFALILALLLELPVTAIQKYLFAGNLG
;
A
#
# COMPACT_ATOMS: atom_id res chain seq x y z
N MET A 1 22.02 8.70 -1.29
CA MET A 1 20.69 8.84 -0.64
C MET A 1 19.64 7.82 -1.07
N TYR A 2 19.01 7.86 -2.26
CA TYR A 2 17.93 6.89 -2.63
C TYR A 2 18.39 5.42 -2.51
N ARG A 3 19.59 5.10 -3.02
CA ARG A 3 20.14 3.75 -2.96
C ARG A 3 20.46 3.25 -1.55
N GLU A 4 20.73 4.15 -0.62
CA GLU A 4 21.20 3.80 0.74
C GLU A 4 20.07 3.81 1.76
N VAL A 5 18.97 4.52 1.49
CA VAL A 5 17.84 4.63 2.43
C VAL A 5 16.67 3.75 1.98
N TYR A 6 16.40 3.71 0.68
CA TYR A 6 15.19 3.06 0.15
C TYR A 6 15.40 1.60 -0.27
N ILE A 7 16.55 1.28 -0.87
CA ILE A 7 16.85 -0.05 -1.40
C ILE A 7 17.15 -1.09 -0.32
N PRO A 8 17.84 -0.77 0.80
CA PRO A 8 18.20 -1.81 1.75
C PRO A 8 16.99 -2.46 2.41
N THR A 9 17.04 -3.79 2.53
CA THR A 9 15.97 -4.58 3.13
C THR A 9 15.80 -4.27 4.62
N HIS A 10 16.90 -4.03 5.33
CA HIS A 10 16.88 -3.79 6.78
C HIS A 10 16.09 -2.52 7.18
N THR A 11 16.06 -1.48 6.33
CA THR A 11 15.28 -0.27 6.64
C THR A 11 13.77 -0.50 6.49
N ASN A 12 13.36 -1.55 5.76
CA ASN A 12 11.96 -1.92 5.49
C ASN A 12 11.52 -3.19 6.24
N MET A 13 12.42 -3.83 6.98
CA MET A 13 12.21 -5.16 7.58
C MET A 13 11.01 -5.19 8.55
N GLY A 14 10.81 -4.13 9.35
CA GLY A 14 9.67 -4.03 10.26
C GLY A 14 8.32 -4.10 9.53
N CYS A 15 8.22 -3.47 8.36
CA CYS A 15 7.01 -3.51 7.54
C CYS A 15 6.77 -4.91 6.95
N TYR A 16 7.83 -5.58 6.49
CA TYR A 16 7.72 -6.94 5.96
C TYR A 16 7.31 -7.94 7.03
N LEU A 17 7.94 -7.89 8.21
CA LEU A 17 7.61 -8.77 9.33
C LEU A 17 6.19 -8.53 9.83
N GLY A 18 5.78 -7.27 10.00
CA GLY A 18 4.42 -6.95 10.43
C GLY A 18 3.34 -7.48 9.47
N GLY A 19 3.59 -7.40 8.16
CA GLY A 19 2.72 -7.99 7.15
C GLY A 19 2.64 -9.53 7.24
N ILE A 20 3.78 -10.20 7.44
CA ILE A 20 3.83 -11.66 7.58
C ILE A 20 3.07 -12.11 8.84
N ILE A 21 3.28 -11.44 9.97
CA ILE A 21 2.58 -11.73 11.22
C ILE A 21 1.07 -11.56 11.04
N LEU A 22 0.64 -10.47 10.41
CA LEU A 22 -0.77 -10.21 10.14
C LEU A 22 -1.39 -11.28 9.22
N GLY A 23 -0.66 -11.71 8.19
CA GLY A 23 -1.05 -12.81 7.32
C GLY A 23 -1.19 -14.14 8.06
N ALA A 24 -0.29 -14.43 9.00
CA ALA A 24 -0.35 -15.63 9.85
C ALA A 24 -1.56 -15.59 10.79
N ILE A 25 -1.87 -14.43 11.37
CA ILE A 25 -3.09 -14.23 12.17
C ILE A 25 -4.33 -14.48 11.32
N TYR A 26 -4.40 -13.90 10.12
CA TYR A 26 -5.51 -14.12 9.19
C TYR A 26 -5.68 -15.60 8.82
N TYR A 27 -4.57 -16.30 8.52
CA TYR A 27 -4.59 -17.72 8.20
C TYR A 27 -5.11 -18.57 9.36
N SER A 28 -4.66 -18.31 10.59
CA SER A 28 -5.13 -18.99 11.80
C SER A 28 -6.63 -18.75 12.03
N GLN A 29 -7.09 -17.51 11.83
CA GLN A 29 -8.51 -17.16 11.96
C GLN A 29 -9.37 -17.89 10.93
N ARG A 30 -8.94 -17.95 9.67
CA ARG A 30 -9.64 -18.68 8.62
C ARG A 30 -9.76 -20.18 8.91
N LYS A 31 -8.76 -20.79 9.56
CA LYS A 31 -8.78 -22.22 9.91
C LYS A 31 -9.66 -22.53 11.12
N ASN A 32 -9.61 -21.66 12.15
CA ASN A 32 -10.22 -21.96 13.45
C ASN A 32 -11.63 -21.36 13.63
N HIS A 33 -12.10 -20.53 12.68
CA HIS A 33 -13.40 -19.82 12.76
C HIS A 33 -13.61 -19.16 14.14
N ALA A 34 -12.54 -18.64 14.74
CA ALA A 34 -12.59 -18.17 16.11
C ALA A 34 -13.48 -16.92 16.19
N VAL A 35 -14.39 -16.91 17.17
CA VAL A 35 -15.22 -15.74 17.45
C VAL A 35 -14.28 -14.65 17.97
N GLY A 36 -14.12 -13.58 17.19
CA GLY A 36 -13.22 -12.50 17.53
C GLY A 36 -13.54 -11.78 18.81
N ASN A 37 -12.50 -11.25 19.44
CA ASN A 37 -12.69 -10.27 20.51
C ASN A 37 -13.36 -9.01 19.93
N ARG A 38 -14.62 -8.79 20.31
CA ARG A 38 -15.44 -7.62 19.93
C ARG A 38 -15.56 -6.60 21.06
N ALA A 39 -14.53 -6.49 21.89
CA ALA A 39 -14.53 -5.48 22.93
C ALA A 39 -14.66 -4.07 22.33
N TRP A 40 -15.39 -3.21 23.04
CA TRP A 40 -15.72 -1.86 22.60
C TRP A 40 -14.47 -1.00 22.27
N TYR A 41 -13.36 -1.21 22.99
CA TYR A 41 -12.11 -0.49 22.77
C TYR A 41 -11.47 -0.83 21.42
N LEU A 42 -11.61 -2.07 20.93
CA LEU A 42 -11.07 -2.48 19.62
C LEU A 42 -11.88 -1.88 18.47
N GLN A 43 -13.20 -1.77 18.65
CA GLN A 43 -14.06 -1.09 17.68
C GLN A 43 -13.74 0.39 17.61
N LEU A 44 -13.55 1.04 18.77
CA LEU A 44 -13.12 2.44 18.83
C LEU A 44 -11.77 2.65 18.12
N LEU A 45 -10.79 1.78 18.41
CA LEU A 45 -9.48 1.81 17.75
C LEU A 45 -9.62 1.70 16.23
N TRP A 46 -10.49 0.83 15.73
CA TRP A 46 -10.71 0.66 14.29
C TRP A 46 -11.26 1.92 13.62
N TYR A 47 -12.22 2.61 14.25
CA TYR A 47 -12.73 3.88 13.73
C TYR A 47 -11.68 5.01 13.77
N ILE A 48 -10.79 4.99 14.76
CA ILE A 48 -9.71 5.96 14.92
C ILE A 48 -8.58 5.76 13.90
N VAL A 49 -8.46 4.58 13.27
CA VAL A 49 -7.42 4.33 12.27
C VAL A 49 -7.46 5.33 11.12
N VAL A 50 -8.65 5.68 10.62
CA VAL A 50 -8.80 6.61 9.49
C VAL A 50 -8.31 8.03 9.82
N PRO A 51 -8.78 8.70 10.89
CA PRO A 51 -8.30 10.03 11.23
C PRO A 51 -6.82 10.02 11.62
N VAL A 52 -6.33 9.00 12.34
CA VAL A 52 -4.90 8.89 12.68
C VAL A 52 -4.05 8.72 11.42
N GLY A 53 -4.49 7.89 10.47
CA GLY A 53 -3.83 7.75 9.17
C GLY A 53 -3.70 9.09 8.45
N PHE A 54 -4.79 9.86 8.39
CA PHE A 54 -4.76 11.19 7.77
C PHE A 54 -3.81 12.16 8.49
N LEU A 55 -3.83 12.18 9.83
CA LEU A 55 -2.91 13.00 10.63
C LEU A 55 -1.44 12.61 10.40
N THR A 56 -1.14 11.31 10.29
CA THR A 56 0.22 10.84 9.99
C THR A 56 0.68 11.17 8.57
N MET A 57 -0.24 11.34 7.60
CA MET A 57 0.11 11.88 6.28
C MET A 57 0.46 13.37 6.38
N MET A 58 -0.36 14.16 7.07
CA MET A 58 -0.20 15.60 7.21
C MET A 58 1.03 15.99 8.05
N SER A 59 1.44 15.17 9.02
CA SER A 59 2.60 15.45 9.89
C SER A 59 3.90 15.67 9.11
N ASN A 60 4.02 15.10 7.90
CA ASN A 60 5.18 15.28 7.03
C ASN A 60 5.40 16.74 6.58
N VAL A 61 4.35 17.58 6.59
CA VAL A 61 4.43 19.00 6.22
C VAL A 61 5.42 19.76 7.11
N ILE A 62 5.55 19.35 8.38
CA ILE A 62 6.47 19.97 9.35
C ILE A 62 7.92 19.91 8.87
N PHE A 63 8.31 18.84 8.18
CA PHE A 63 9.66 18.63 7.65
C PHE A 63 9.93 19.40 6.36
N TYR A 64 8.88 19.79 5.62
CA TYR A 64 9.01 20.60 4.41
C TYR A 64 9.05 22.10 4.71
N GLN A 65 8.39 22.55 5.78
CA GLN A 65 8.29 23.96 6.14
C GLN A 65 9.41 24.42 7.09
N ASN A 66 9.90 23.54 7.97
CA ASN A 66 10.91 23.89 8.96
C ASN A 66 12.28 23.34 8.55
N ASN A 67 13.27 24.23 8.44
CA ASN A 67 14.66 23.85 8.23
C ASN A 67 15.29 23.49 9.58
N PHE A 68 15.17 22.23 9.97
CA PHE A 68 15.83 21.73 11.17
C PHE A 68 17.31 21.46 10.90
N GLU A 69 18.13 21.70 11.92
CA GLU A 69 19.57 21.44 11.89
C GLU A 69 19.84 19.93 11.78
N LYS A 70 20.76 19.55 10.89
CA LYS A 70 21.15 18.15 10.62
C LYS A 70 22.54 17.92 11.20
N PRO A 71 22.80 16.85 11.97
CA PRO A 71 21.91 15.72 12.28
C PRO A 71 21.05 15.95 13.52
N SER A 72 19.75 15.64 13.43
CA SER A 72 18.81 15.71 14.54
C SER A 72 18.36 14.31 14.97
N LEU A 73 18.69 13.95 16.21
CA LEU A 73 18.38 12.62 16.77
C LEU A 73 16.88 12.33 16.78
N TRP A 74 16.06 13.34 17.05
CA TRP A 74 14.61 13.21 17.06
C TRP A 74 14.03 12.86 15.67
N MET A 75 14.61 13.39 14.58
CA MET A 75 14.20 13.01 13.22
C MET A 75 14.56 11.58 12.87
N ALA A 76 15.75 11.13 13.32
CA ALA A 76 16.22 9.77 13.11
C ALA A 76 15.32 8.73 13.81
N LEU A 77 14.69 9.09 14.93
CA LEU A 77 13.70 8.26 15.62
C LEU A 77 12.29 8.38 15.00
N PHE A 78 11.90 9.59 14.61
CA PHE A 78 10.56 9.85 14.07
C PHE A 78 10.32 9.12 12.74
N TYR A 79 11.28 9.13 11.82
CA TYR A 79 11.13 8.52 10.50
C TYR A 79 10.81 7.00 10.54
N PRO A 80 11.58 6.15 11.24
CA PRO A 80 11.25 4.74 11.37
C PRO A 80 9.97 4.51 12.18
N ALA A 81 9.67 5.35 13.18
CA ALA A 81 8.42 5.22 13.95
C ALA A 81 7.19 5.47 13.07
N MET A 82 7.19 6.54 12.27
CA MET A 82 6.12 6.82 11.30
C MET A 82 6.00 5.73 10.23
N LYS A 83 7.13 5.19 9.77
CA LYS A 83 7.10 4.10 8.79
C LYS A 83 6.44 2.84 9.36
N ASN A 84 6.77 2.47 10.58
CA ASN A 84 6.19 1.30 11.24
C ASN A 84 4.72 1.54 11.67
N SER A 85 4.32 2.78 11.96
CA SER A 85 2.94 3.09 12.32
C SER A 85 1.96 2.75 11.20
N TRP A 86 2.35 2.90 9.92
CA TRP A 86 1.51 2.49 8.78
C TRP A 86 1.17 1.00 8.79
N VAL A 87 2.10 0.17 9.25
CA VAL A 87 1.93 -1.28 9.35
C VAL A 87 0.94 -1.60 10.48
N LEU A 88 1.06 -0.91 11.61
CA LEU A 88 0.13 -1.04 12.74
C LEU A 88 -1.28 -0.58 12.37
N LEU A 89 -1.41 0.56 11.69
CA LEU A 89 -2.69 1.06 11.19
C LEU A 89 -3.33 0.04 10.23
N GLY A 90 -2.57 -0.48 9.27
CA GLY A 90 -3.04 -1.54 8.37
C GLY A 90 -3.44 -2.82 9.10
N ALA A 91 -2.69 -3.21 10.13
CA ALA A 91 -2.99 -4.38 10.95
C ALA A 91 -4.32 -4.22 11.70
N ILE A 92 -4.56 -3.06 12.33
CA ILE A 92 -5.83 -2.77 13.02
C ILE A 92 -6.98 -2.73 12.02
N SER A 93 -6.81 -2.10 10.85
CA SER A 93 -7.82 -2.08 9.79
C SER A 93 -8.22 -3.48 9.35
N LEU A 94 -7.24 -4.34 9.05
CA LEU A 94 -7.49 -5.72 8.62
C LEU A 94 -8.11 -6.56 9.75
N TYR A 95 -7.64 -6.38 10.98
CA TYR A 95 -8.23 -7.04 12.15
C TYR A 95 -9.74 -6.75 12.28
N GLY A 96 -10.14 -5.48 12.17
CA GLY A 96 -11.57 -5.13 12.24
C GLY A 96 -12.41 -5.64 11.05
N MET A 97 -11.78 -5.84 9.88
CA MET A 97 -12.45 -6.47 8.73
C MET A 97 -12.65 -7.97 8.94
N ILE A 98 -11.67 -8.66 9.54
CA ILE A 98 -11.74 -10.11 9.81
C ILE A 98 -12.86 -10.43 10.80
N TYR A 99 -13.03 -9.61 11.84
CA TYR A 99 -14.04 -9.84 12.89
C TYR A 99 -15.36 -9.11 12.70
N GLU A 100 -15.52 -8.46 11.54
CA GLU A 100 -16.76 -7.83 11.08
C GLU A 100 -17.28 -6.75 12.03
N TYR A 101 -16.43 -5.81 12.43
CA TYR A 101 -16.83 -4.73 13.35
C TYR A 101 -17.89 -3.80 12.76
N ASN A 102 -17.86 -3.59 11.45
CA ASN A 102 -18.89 -2.88 10.71
C ASN A 102 -19.25 -3.64 9.44
N LYS A 103 -20.47 -4.17 9.41
CA LYS A 103 -20.98 -4.97 8.30
C LYS A 103 -21.11 -4.15 7.01
N LEU A 104 -21.52 -2.89 7.08
CA LEU A 104 -21.65 -2.03 5.89
C LEU A 104 -20.32 -1.81 5.19
N VAL A 105 -19.26 -1.54 5.97
CA VAL A 105 -17.92 -1.33 5.40
C VAL A 105 -17.38 -2.63 4.81
N LYS A 106 -17.61 -3.77 5.47
CA LYS A 106 -17.25 -5.08 4.92
C LYS A 106 -17.99 -5.36 3.61
N ASP A 107 -19.31 -5.18 3.58
CA ASP A 107 -20.14 -5.45 2.41
C ASP A 107 -19.71 -4.55 1.24
N PHE A 108 -19.42 -3.27 1.51
CA PHE A 108 -18.87 -2.35 0.52
C PHE A 108 -17.52 -2.85 -0.03
N LEU A 109 -16.54 -3.14 0.83
CA LEU A 109 -15.20 -3.59 0.39
C LEU A 109 -15.19 -4.98 -0.25
N SER A 110 -16.11 -5.86 0.13
CA SER A 110 -16.23 -7.21 -0.43
C SER A 110 -16.98 -7.26 -1.76
N SER A 111 -17.47 -6.12 -2.24
CA SER A 111 -18.14 -6.03 -3.53
C SER A 111 -17.26 -6.53 -4.68
N SER A 112 -17.87 -7.27 -5.61
CA SER A 112 -17.22 -7.81 -6.82
C SER A 112 -16.57 -6.72 -7.67
N PHE A 113 -17.01 -5.47 -7.53
CA PHE A 113 -16.39 -4.31 -8.19
C PHE A 113 -14.90 -4.12 -7.85
N PHE A 114 -14.49 -4.45 -6.62
CA PHE A 114 -13.09 -4.27 -6.19
C PHE A 114 -12.16 -5.35 -6.74
N VAL A 115 -12.69 -6.48 -7.22
CA VAL A 115 -11.88 -7.59 -7.77
C VAL A 115 -11.12 -7.17 -9.04
N PRO A 116 -11.76 -6.67 -10.11
CA PRO A 116 -11.04 -6.21 -11.30
C PRO A 116 -10.17 -4.97 -11.01
N LEU A 117 -10.62 -4.09 -10.11
CA LEU A 117 -9.87 -2.88 -9.74
C LEU A 117 -8.57 -3.23 -8.98
N GLY A 118 -8.61 -4.25 -8.13
CA GLY A 118 -7.43 -4.76 -7.43
C GLY A 118 -6.38 -5.34 -8.38
N ARG A 119 -6.83 -6.11 -9.39
CA ARG A 119 -5.97 -6.63 -10.46
C ARG A 119 -5.32 -5.53 -11.29
N LEU A 120 -6.11 -4.54 -11.69
CA LEU A 120 -5.61 -3.38 -12.42
C LEU A 120 -4.58 -2.60 -11.60
N SER A 121 -4.84 -2.41 -10.30
CA SER A 121 -3.92 -1.73 -9.38
C SER A 121 -2.62 -2.50 -9.18
N TYR A 122 -2.68 -3.85 -9.18
CA TYR A 122 -1.48 -4.69 -9.16
C TYR A 122 -0.65 -4.51 -10.43
N CYS A 123 -1.28 -4.57 -11.62
CA CYS A 123 -0.59 -4.31 -12.88
C CYS A 123 0.03 -2.90 -12.92
N ALA A 124 -0.71 -1.90 -12.42
CA ALA A 124 -0.22 -0.53 -12.31
C ALA A 124 1.00 -0.44 -11.40
N TYR A 125 1.00 -1.11 -10.25
CA TYR A 125 2.14 -1.15 -9.33
C TYR A 125 3.43 -1.68 -9.99
N VAL A 126 3.31 -2.75 -10.79
CA VAL A 126 4.45 -3.37 -11.49
C VAL A 126 5.04 -2.43 -12.54
N CYS A 127 4.21 -1.78 -13.37
CA CYS A 127 4.70 -0.94 -14.46
C CYS A 127 5.07 0.48 -14.04
N HIS A 128 4.44 1.00 -12.98
CA HIS A 128 4.61 2.36 -12.45
C HIS A 128 6.08 2.72 -12.24
N MET A 129 6.89 1.83 -11.64
CA MET A 129 8.31 2.12 -11.36
C MET A 129 9.14 2.26 -12.63
N ALA A 130 8.82 1.49 -13.69
CA ALA A 130 9.48 1.61 -14.98
C ALA A 130 9.07 2.92 -15.68
N LEU A 131 7.79 3.27 -15.64
CA LEU A 131 7.27 4.51 -16.22
C LEU A 131 7.83 5.75 -15.52
N LEU A 132 7.91 5.75 -14.18
CA LEU A 132 8.59 6.80 -13.43
C LEU A 132 10.04 6.98 -13.91
N LYS A 133 10.79 5.89 -14.06
CA LYS A 133 12.16 5.98 -14.56
C LYS A 133 12.22 6.59 -15.96
N LEU A 134 11.35 6.17 -16.87
CA LEU A 134 11.30 6.72 -18.23
C LEU A 134 10.97 8.22 -18.25
N VAL A 135 9.97 8.64 -17.48
CA VAL A 135 9.49 10.03 -17.44
C VAL A 135 10.48 10.99 -16.75
N PHE A 136 11.20 10.52 -15.74
CA PHE A 136 12.11 11.37 -14.96
C PHE A 136 13.57 11.30 -15.42
N PHE A 137 14.07 10.15 -15.90
CA PHE A 137 15.46 10.03 -16.36
C PHE A 137 15.66 10.45 -17.82
N GLY A 138 14.58 10.56 -18.61
CA GLY A 138 14.65 11.01 -20.01
C GLY A 138 14.98 12.50 -20.18
N THR A 139 14.77 13.33 -19.16
CA THR A 139 15.01 14.78 -19.22
C THR A 139 16.26 15.15 -18.43
N ARG A 140 17.28 15.68 -19.13
CA ARG A 140 18.55 16.17 -18.54
C ARG A 140 18.44 17.54 -17.87
N GLU A 141 17.25 18.15 -17.86
CA GLU A 141 17.04 19.50 -17.34
C GLU A 141 16.59 19.50 -15.87
N THR A 142 17.03 20.52 -15.13
CA THR A 142 16.57 20.81 -13.77
C THR A 142 15.11 21.24 -13.81
N ARG A 143 14.20 20.30 -13.53
CA ARG A 143 12.77 20.56 -13.50
C ARG A 143 12.45 21.51 -12.33
N TYR A 144 11.78 22.63 -12.60
CA TYR A 144 11.32 23.54 -11.55
C TYR A 144 10.34 22.81 -10.62
N PHE A 145 10.72 22.70 -9.35
CA PHE A 145 9.91 22.09 -8.29
C PHE A 145 8.84 23.07 -7.78
N GLY A 146 7.88 23.42 -8.65
CA GLY A 146 6.65 24.12 -8.25
C GLY A 146 5.59 23.12 -7.76
N GLN A 147 4.75 23.52 -6.81
CA GLN A 147 3.64 22.68 -6.31
C GLN A 147 2.72 22.21 -7.46
N MET A 148 2.35 23.12 -8.37
CA MET A 148 1.53 22.79 -9.54
C MET A 148 2.23 21.84 -10.52
N ALA A 149 3.54 22.00 -10.71
CA ALA A 149 4.32 21.11 -11.57
C ALA A 149 4.41 19.69 -11.00
N LEU A 150 4.51 19.55 -9.67
CA LEU A 150 4.50 18.27 -8.97
C LEU A 150 3.13 17.59 -9.06
N ILE A 151 2.04 18.32 -8.84
CA ILE A 151 0.67 17.79 -8.97
C ILE A 151 0.43 17.31 -10.40
N SER A 152 0.74 18.14 -11.40
CA SER A 152 0.58 17.80 -12.81
C SER A 152 1.41 16.57 -13.21
N SER A 153 2.68 16.50 -12.78
CA SER A 153 3.55 15.34 -13.05
C SER A 153 3.00 14.07 -12.41
N THR A 154 2.45 14.16 -11.19
CA THR A 154 1.88 13.01 -10.47
C THR A 154 0.63 12.49 -11.20
N ILE A 155 -0.29 13.39 -11.57
CA ILE A 155 -1.51 13.04 -12.32
C ILE A 155 -1.13 12.37 -13.64
N MET A 156 -0.17 12.94 -14.38
CA MET A 156 0.30 12.39 -15.65
C MET A 156 0.84 10.96 -15.49
N VAL A 157 1.72 10.73 -14.51
CA VAL A 157 2.29 9.41 -14.25
C VAL A 157 1.21 8.42 -13.82
N VAL A 158 0.24 8.83 -13.00
CA VAL A 158 -0.87 7.97 -12.56
C VAL A 158 -1.71 7.53 -13.77
N ILE A 159 -2.14 8.48 -14.61
CA ILE A 159 -2.95 8.19 -15.80
C ILE A 159 -2.19 7.24 -16.74
N LEU A 160 -0.92 7.54 -17.04
CA LEU A 160 -0.09 6.68 -17.89
C LEU A 160 0.10 5.28 -17.28
N SER A 161 0.29 5.19 -15.97
CA SER A 161 0.46 3.91 -15.28
C SER A 161 -0.80 3.05 -15.37
N TYR A 162 -1.98 3.64 -15.16
CA TYR A 162 -3.24 2.91 -15.29
C TYR A 162 -3.57 2.54 -16.75
N ALA A 163 -3.22 3.37 -17.73
CA ALA A 163 -3.37 3.04 -19.14
C ALA A 163 -2.50 1.84 -19.54
N PHE A 164 -1.22 1.83 -19.15
CA PHE A 164 -0.33 0.70 -19.38
C PHE A 164 -0.74 -0.54 -18.57
N ALA A 165 -1.21 -0.36 -17.34
CA ALA A 165 -1.72 -1.45 -16.52
C ALA A 165 -2.88 -2.17 -17.18
N LEU A 166 -3.78 -1.43 -17.85
CA LEU A 166 -4.91 -2.01 -18.57
C LEU A 166 -4.41 -2.90 -19.72
N ILE A 167 -3.44 -2.42 -20.49
CA ILE A 167 -2.82 -3.19 -21.58
C ILE A 167 -2.18 -4.47 -21.02
N LEU A 168 -1.41 -4.36 -19.94
CA LEU A 168 -0.75 -5.51 -19.29
C LEU A 168 -1.77 -6.50 -18.71
N ALA A 169 -2.83 -6.01 -18.08
CA ALA A 169 -3.89 -6.86 -17.53
C ALA A 169 -4.58 -7.66 -18.65
N LEU A 170 -4.89 -7.02 -19.78
CA LEU A 170 -5.54 -7.69 -20.90
C LEU A 170 -4.62 -8.67 -21.64
N LEU A 171 -3.36 -8.30 -21.88
CA LEU A 171 -2.43 -9.08 -22.71
C LEU A 171 -1.63 -10.14 -21.95
N LEU A 172 -1.41 -9.97 -20.65
CA LEU A 172 -0.62 -10.91 -19.86
C LEU A 172 -1.46 -11.55 -18.76
N GLU A 173 -2.09 -10.75 -17.90
CA GLU A 173 -2.75 -11.29 -16.71
C GLU A 173 -3.91 -12.23 -17.07
N LEU A 174 -4.80 -11.83 -18.00
CA LEU A 174 -5.92 -12.65 -18.45
C LEU A 174 -5.49 -13.96 -19.14
N PRO A 175 -4.60 -13.96 -20.16
CA PRO A 175 -4.20 -15.19 -20.82
C PRO A 175 -3.37 -16.09 -19.90
N VAL A 176 -2.47 -15.54 -19.07
CA VAL A 176 -1.71 -16.34 -18.09
C VAL A 176 -2.65 -16.97 -17.08
N THR A 177 -3.66 -16.25 -16.59
CA THR A 177 -4.68 -16.81 -15.69
C THR A 177 -5.47 -17.94 -16.37
N ALA A 178 -5.80 -17.79 -17.66
CA ALA A 178 -6.48 -18.84 -18.41
C ALA A 178 -5.59 -20.09 -18.54
N ILE A 179 -4.34 -19.93 -18.95
CA ILE A 179 -3.35 -21.02 -19.06
C ILE A 179 -3.16 -21.72 -17.71
N GLN A 180 -2.99 -20.96 -16.63
CA GLN A 180 -2.84 -21.50 -15.28
C GLN A 180 -4.06 -22.34 -14.88
N LYS A 181 -5.28 -21.88 -15.18
CA LYS A 181 -6.48 -22.66 -14.91
C LYS A 181 -6.48 -23.98 -15.68
N TYR A 182 -6.13 -23.98 -16.96
CA TYR A 182 -6.07 -25.23 -17.73
C TYR A 182 -4.99 -26.19 -17.22
N LEU A 183 -3.80 -25.68 -16.86
CA LEU A 183 -2.68 -26.49 -16.39
C LEU A 183 -2.96 -27.13 -15.02
N PHE A 184 -3.54 -26.39 -14.09
CA PHE A 184 -3.79 -26.88 -12.72
C PHE A 184 -5.17 -27.54 -12.55
N ALA A 185 -6.14 -27.30 -13.44
CA ALA A 185 -7.40 -28.04 -13.44
C ALA A 185 -7.21 -29.52 -13.84
N GLY A 186 -6.15 -29.85 -14.60
CA GLY A 186 -5.81 -31.23 -14.97
C GLY A 186 -5.17 -32.06 -13.84
N ASN A 187 -4.71 -31.43 -12.75
CA ASN A 187 -4.02 -32.10 -11.63
C ASN A 187 -4.89 -32.27 -10.37
N LEU A 188 -6.20 -32.07 -10.48
CA LEU A 188 -7.18 -32.18 -9.38
C LEU A 188 -8.29 -33.21 -9.66
N GLY A 189 -8.05 -34.14 -10.60
CA GLY A 189 -8.90 -35.32 -10.84
C GLY A 189 -8.50 -36.50 -9.96
#